data_AF-A0A2J5P6N2-F1
#
_entry.id   AF-A0A2J5P6N2-F1
#
_cell.length_a   1.000
_cell.length_b   1.000
_cell.length_c   1.000
_cell.angle_alpha   90.00
_cell.angle_beta   90.00
_cell.angle_gamma   90.00
#
_symmetry.space_group_name_H-M   'P 1'
#
loop_
_entity.id
_entity.type
_entity.pdbx_description
1 polymer ?
#
loop_
_entity_poly.entity_id
_entity_poly.type
_entity_poly.pdbx_seq_one_letter_code
_entity_poly.pdbx_strand_id
1 'polypeptide(L)'
;MKRVSQLTALALLMGLAAASTSAADTMPTLTLATLQQHNGVAIDTRLSAFYNGWPQGANGPQGHEPQALNLAASWLGSLNDEQLSAWAKLHNLQASTPIALYGNADDNAKVAARLKAAGFTHLSSLGDALSQADRLQKLPHFEQLVYPQWLHDLQQGKPVTAVPAGHWKVFEAAWGAPKFYLLSHIPGAGYIDTNEVESEPLWNRVSDAQLKAMLAKHGIRHDTAVILYGRDVYAAARVAQIMLYAGVKDVR
;
A
#
# COMPACT_ATOMS: atom_id res chain seq x y z
N MET A 1 81.23 -8.20 30.95
CA MET A 1 79.99 -9.00 31.13
C MET A 1 79.48 -8.68 32.54
N LYS A 2 78.30 -8.13 32.86
CA LYS A 2 77.00 -7.88 32.20
C LYS A 2 76.46 -6.52 32.70
N ARG A 3 75.58 -5.90 31.90
CA ARG A 3 74.98 -4.56 32.08
C ARG A 3 73.98 -4.51 33.24
N VAL A 4 73.92 -3.40 33.98
CA VAL A 4 72.86 -3.09 34.96
C VAL A 4 71.87 -2.09 34.34
N SER A 5 70.61 -2.38 34.62
CA SER A 5 69.33 -1.91 34.09
C SER A 5 69.09 -0.39 34.13
N GLN A 6 68.52 0.17 33.05
CA GLN A 6 67.80 1.45 33.07
C GLN A 6 66.29 1.17 33.16
N LEU A 7 65.64 1.74 34.17
CA LEU A 7 64.17 1.75 34.30
C LEU A 7 63.58 2.74 33.31
N THR A 8 62.67 2.27 32.46
CA THR A 8 61.78 3.10 31.62
C THR A 8 60.41 3.14 32.28
N ALA A 9 59.97 4.33 32.71
CA ALA A 9 58.63 4.57 33.23
C ALA A 9 57.64 4.72 32.06
N LEU A 10 56.62 3.87 32.01
CA LEU A 10 55.52 3.94 31.04
C LEU A 10 54.31 4.58 31.73
N ALA A 11 53.96 5.81 31.36
CA ALA A 11 52.76 6.49 31.81
C ALA A 11 51.57 6.07 30.93
N LEU A 12 50.57 5.42 31.54
CA LEU A 12 49.33 5.00 30.90
C LEU A 12 48.29 6.13 31.03
N LEU A 13 48.02 6.88 29.96
CA LEU A 13 46.89 7.80 29.88
C LEU A 13 45.63 7.03 29.44
N MET A 14 44.71 6.80 30.37
CA MET A 14 43.34 6.37 30.04
C MET A 14 42.51 7.59 29.63
N GLY A 15 42.16 7.67 28.35
CA GLY A 15 41.15 8.60 27.86
C GLY A 15 39.74 8.10 28.22
N LEU A 16 39.01 8.86 29.02
CA LEU A 16 37.56 8.71 29.13
C LEU A 16 36.92 9.29 27.86
N ALA A 17 36.56 8.42 26.92
CA ALA A 17 35.62 8.78 25.87
C ALA A 17 34.21 8.70 26.46
N ALA A 18 33.59 9.85 26.73
CA ALA A 18 32.17 9.93 27.02
C ALA A 18 31.41 9.58 25.73
N ALA A 19 30.86 8.37 25.67
CA ALA A 19 29.91 7.99 24.63
C ALA A 19 28.60 8.74 24.88
N SER A 20 28.37 9.83 24.14
CA SER A 20 27.07 10.47 24.02
C SER A 20 26.12 9.48 23.34
N THR A 21 25.34 8.74 24.13
CA THR A 21 24.18 8.03 23.61
C THR A 21 23.17 9.09 23.21
N SER A 22 22.99 9.31 21.91
CA SER A 22 21.80 10.00 21.44
C SER A 22 20.61 9.18 21.91
N ALA A 23 19.86 9.70 22.88
CA ALA A 23 18.53 9.21 23.16
C ALA A 23 17.80 9.24 21.81
N ALA A 24 17.38 8.08 21.31
CA ALA A 24 16.49 8.04 20.15
C ALA A 24 15.31 8.95 20.51
N ASP A 25 15.15 10.02 19.74
CA ASP A 25 14.12 11.04 19.91
C ASP A 25 12.76 10.36 19.67
N THR A 26 12.27 9.69 20.70
CA THR A 26 11.06 8.88 20.65
C THR A 26 9.89 9.83 20.63
N MET A 27 9.08 9.74 19.57
CA MET A 27 7.90 10.61 19.44
C MET A 27 6.98 10.39 20.66
N PRO A 28 6.41 11.46 21.23
CA PRO A 28 5.39 11.33 22.27
C PRO A 28 4.24 10.45 21.78
N THR A 29 3.57 9.74 22.69
CA THR A 29 2.45 8.86 22.35
C THR A 29 1.13 9.47 22.81
N LEU A 30 0.12 9.48 21.93
CA LEU A 30 -1.21 9.99 22.20
C LEU A 30 -2.28 8.93 21.88
N THR A 31 -3.48 9.10 22.42
CA THR A 31 -4.66 8.34 21.99
C THR A 31 -5.42 9.09 20.89
N LEU A 32 -6.26 8.38 20.14
CA LEU A 32 -7.13 9.01 19.12
C LEU A 32 -8.03 10.08 19.73
N ALA A 33 -8.59 9.81 20.92
CA ALA A 33 -9.44 10.77 21.63
C ALA A 33 -8.67 12.06 21.97
N THR A 34 -7.44 11.94 22.48
CA THR A 34 -6.59 13.10 22.78
C THR A 34 -6.20 13.87 21.51
N LEU A 35 -5.90 13.16 20.42
CA LEU A 35 -5.58 13.78 19.14
C LEU A 35 -6.77 14.61 18.62
N GLN A 36 -7.98 14.07 18.70
CA GLN A 36 -9.21 14.75 18.28
C GLN A 36 -9.53 15.98 19.13
N GLN A 37 -9.30 15.91 20.46
CA GLN A 37 -9.44 17.08 21.35
C GLN A 37 -8.52 18.24 20.93
N HIS A 38 -7.39 17.94 20.29
CA HIS A 38 -6.41 18.91 19.81
C HIS A 38 -6.62 19.28 18.33
N ASN A 39 -7.74 18.86 17.71
CA ASN A 39 -8.00 18.99 16.28
C ASN A 39 -6.84 18.45 15.40
N GLY A 40 -6.21 17.37 15.87
CA GLY A 40 -5.09 16.74 15.18
C GLY A 40 -5.51 15.74 14.12
N VAL A 41 -4.53 15.28 13.34
CA VAL A 41 -4.71 14.38 12.20
C VAL A 41 -3.94 13.09 12.42
N ALA A 42 -4.62 11.96 12.30
CA ALA A 42 -3.98 10.66 12.28
C ALA A 42 -3.43 10.38 10.87
N ILE A 43 -2.23 9.80 10.77
CA ILE A 43 -1.66 9.37 9.49
C ILE A 43 -1.29 7.89 9.58
N ASP A 44 -1.94 7.09 8.74
CA ASP A 44 -1.62 5.69 8.51
C ASP A 44 -0.41 5.60 7.56
N THR A 45 0.69 5.02 8.06
CA THR A 45 1.94 4.86 7.30
C THR A 45 2.04 3.54 6.55
N ARG A 46 1.02 2.68 6.66
CA ARG A 46 0.95 1.39 5.98
C ARG A 46 0.61 1.56 4.50
N LEU A 47 0.78 0.47 3.74
CA LEU A 47 0.33 0.39 2.34
C LEU A 47 -1.15 0.71 2.22
N SER A 48 -1.53 1.37 1.12
CA SER A 48 -2.92 1.72 0.83
C SER A 48 -3.85 0.52 0.81
N ALA A 49 -3.38 -0.68 0.46
CA ALA A 49 -4.17 -1.90 0.57
C ALA A 49 -4.73 -2.09 2.00
N PHE A 50 -3.88 -1.91 3.01
CA PHE A 50 -4.27 -2.09 4.41
C PHE A 50 -5.13 -0.94 4.93
N TYR A 51 -4.78 0.29 4.55
CA TYR A 51 -5.61 1.46 4.80
C TYR A 51 -7.01 1.28 4.20
N ASN A 52 -7.13 0.78 2.97
CA ASN A 52 -8.40 0.60 2.27
C ASN A 52 -9.29 -0.47 2.91
N GLY A 53 -8.74 -1.43 3.66
CA GLY A 53 -9.53 -2.45 4.34
C GLY A 53 -8.90 -3.83 4.42
N TRP A 54 -7.84 -4.11 3.64
CA TRP A 54 -7.19 -5.41 3.70
C TRP A 54 -6.54 -5.63 5.08
N PRO A 55 -6.77 -6.77 5.75
CA PRO A 55 -6.09 -7.04 7.01
C PRO A 55 -4.64 -7.49 6.76
N GLN A 56 -3.72 -7.11 7.66
CA GLN A 56 -2.30 -7.50 7.57
C GLN A 56 -2.04 -8.96 7.99
N GLY A 57 -3.01 -9.58 8.67
CA GLY A 57 -2.98 -10.98 9.08
C GLY A 57 -4.38 -11.56 9.08
N ALA A 58 -4.49 -12.89 9.15
CA ALA A 58 -5.78 -13.57 9.19
C ALA A 58 -6.64 -13.03 10.35
N ASN A 59 -7.87 -12.62 10.06
CA ASN A 59 -8.81 -12.02 11.03
C ASN A 59 -8.30 -10.77 11.75
N GLY A 60 -7.29 -10.08 11.19
CA GLY A 60 -6.77 -8.82 11.73
C GLY A 60 -7.73 -7.63 11.54
N PRO A 61 -7.39 -6.47 12.14
CA PRO A 61 -8.15 -5.23 11.95
C PRO A 61 -8.19 -4.85 10.47
N GLN A 62 -9.33 -4.32 10.03
CA GLN A 62 -9.59 -3.94 8.64
C GLN A 62 -9.82 -2.43 8.56
N GLY A 63 -9.00 -1.76 7.76
CA GLY A 63 -9.14 -0.33 7.53
C GLY A 63 -8.25 0.52 8.41
N HIS A 64 -8.64 1.78 8.57
CA HIS A 64 -7.89 2.85 9.21
C HIS A 64 -8.70 3.54 10.30
N GLU A 65 -8.03 4.31 11.16
CA GLU A 65 -8.70 5.13 12.17
C GLU A 65 -9.56 6.22 11.54
N PRO A 66 -10.67 6.65 12.19
CA PRO A 66 -11.55 7.69 11.67
C PRO A 66 -10.82 8.94 11.18
N GLN A 67 -11.11 9.36 9.95
CA GLN A 67 -10.51 10.55 9.31
C GLN A 67 -8.99 10.51 9.16
N ALA A 68 -8.34 9.36 9.37
CA ALA A 68 -6.92 9.24 9.12
C ALA A 68 -6.60 9.50 7.65
N LEU A 69 -5.42 10.08 7.39
CA LEU A 69 -4.86 10.15 6.05
C LEU A 69 -3.97 8.94 5.79
N ASN A 70 -3.71 8.61 4.53
CA ASN A 70 -2.69 7.63 4.17
C ASN A 70 -1.46 8.33 3.58
N LEU A 71 -0.30 8.08 4.18
CA LEU A 71 1.01 8.45 3.66
C LEU A 71 1.96 7.26 3.84
N ALA A 72 1.92 6.31 2.91
CA ALA A 72 2.69 5.09 3.05
C ALA A 72 4.20 5.36 2.96
N ALA A 73 4.99 4.75 3.85
CA ALA A 73 6.45 4.92 3.83
C ALA A 73 7.08 4.46 2.51
N SER A 74 6.47 3.49 1.82
CA SER A 74 6.91 3.00 0.51
C SER A 74 6.84 4.06 -0.59
N TRP A 75 6.04 5.13 -0.42
CA TRP A 75 5.93 6.21 -1.41
C TRP A 75 7.09 7.19 -1.33
N LEU A 76 7.79 7.25 -0.19
CA LEU A 76 8.76 8.31 0.10
C LEU A 76 9.93 8.33 -0.90
N GLY A 77 10.30 7.19 -1.49
CA GLY A 77 11.34 7.12 -2.51
C GLY A 77 10.93 7.70 -3.87
N SER A 78 9.63 7.83 -4.13
CA SER A 78 9.07 8.39 -5.37
C SER A 78 8.35 9.73 -5.15
N LEU A 79 8.23 10.16 -3.89
CA LEU A 79 7.60 11.41 -3.49
C LEU A 79 8.69 12.45 -3.15
N ASN A 80 8.92 13.40 -4.06
CA ASN A 80 9.83 14.50 -3.81
C ASN A 80 9.22 15.54 -2.84
N ASP A 81 10.01 16.55 -2.44
CA ASP A 81 9.59 17.50 -1.41
C ASP A 81 8.47 18.45 -1.87
N GLU A 82 8.45 18.82 -3.15
CA GLU A 82 7.36 19.62 -3.73
C GLU A 82 6.04 18.84 -3.71
N GLN A 83 6.07 17.55 -4.08
CA GLN A 83 4.91 16.67 -4.06
C GLN A 83 4.44 16.40 -2.62
N LEU A 84 5.35 16.23 -1.66
CA LEU A 84 4.99 16.10 -0.24
C LEU A 84 4.34 17.40 0.27
N SER A 85 4.87 18.57 -0.10
CA SER A 85 4.26 19.86 0.25
C SER A 85 2.89 20.03 -0.40
N ALA A 86 2.71 19.63 -1.66
CA ALA A 86 1.43 19.66 -2.35
C ALA A 86 0.41 18.71 -1.71
N TRP A 87 0.84 17.50 -1.33
CA TRP A 87 0.02 16.53 -0.59
C TRP A 87 -0.43 17.11 0.76
N ALA A 88 0.48 17.70 1.53
CA ALA A 88 0.15 18.35 2.80
C ALA A 88 -0.87 19.48 2.63
N LYS A 89 -0.70 20.35 1.62
CA LYS A 89 -1.64 21.43 1.29
C LYS A 89 -3.01 20.90 0.89
N LEU A 90 -3.06 19.85 0.05
CA LEU A 90 -4.31 19.20 -0.36
C LEU A 90 -5.11 18.69 0.85
N HIS A 91 -4.41 18.22 1.88
CA HIS A 91 -5.01 17.75 3.13
C HIS A 91 -5.11 18.83 4.22
N ASN A 92 -4.91 20.11 3.88
CA ASN A 92 -4.97 21.25 4.80
C ASN A 92 -4.05 21.13 6.03
N LEU A 93 -2.89 20.47 5.87
CA LEU A 93 -1.90 20.32 6.93
C LEU A 93 -0.96 21.54 6.96
N GLN A 94 -0.71 22.03 8.17
CA GLN A 94 0.22 23.12 8.47
C GLN A 94 1.36 22.59 9.35
N ALA A 95 2.49 23.31 9.39
CA ALA A 95 3.64 22.95 10.22
C ALA A 95 3.28 22.71 11.70
N SER A 96 2.30 23.47 12.21
CA SER A 96 1.79 23.40 13.58
C SER A 96 0.69 22.34 13.80
N THR A 97 0.17 21.70 12.74
CA THR A 97 -0.89 20.69 12.87
C THR A 97 -0.41 19.53 13.73
N PRO A 98 -1.12 19.17 14.82
CA PRO A 98 -0.81 17.97 15.59
C PRO A 98 -1.03 16.72 14.72
N ILE A 99 0.00 15.92 14.56
CA ILE A 99 -0.03 14.70 13.74
C ILE A 99 0.33 13.50 14.62
N ALA A 100 -0.48 12.44 14.55
CA ALA A 100 -0.14 11.15 15.14
C ALA A 100 0.02 10.08 14.07
N LEU A 101 1.21 9.47 14.02
CA LEU A 101 1.54 8.41 13.06
C LEU A 101 1.21 7.04 13.64
N TYR A 102 0.75 6.12 12.80
CA TYR A 102 0.63 4.71 13.14
C TYR A 102 0.91 3.79 11.96
N GLY A 103 1.27 2.56 12.29
CA GLY A 103 1.87 1.59 11.38
C GLY A 103 2.97 0.82 12.11
N ASN A 104 3.91 0.22 11.38
CA ASN A 104 5.10 -0.33 12.01
C ASN A 104 6.09 0.79 12.38
N ALA A 105 6.97 0.53 13.36
CA ALA A 105 7.86 1.53 13.91
C ALA A 105 8.85 2.12 12.88
N ASP A 106 9.33 1.31 11.93
CA ASP A 106 10.28 1.74 10.91
C ASP A 106 9.62 2.68 9.88
N ASP A 107 8.41 2.34 9.42
CA ASP A 107 7.63 3.19 8.52
C ASP A 107 7.24 4.51 9.19
N ASN A 108 6.84 4.48 10.46
CA ASN A 108 6.57 5.68 11.24
C ASN A 108 7.80 6.57 11.37
N ALA A 109 8.98 5.99 11.63
CA ALA A 109 10.23 6.75 11.73
C ALA A 109 10.61 7.42 10.40
N LYS A 110 10.48 6.71 9.28
CA LYS A 110 10.75 7.24 7.92
C LYS A 110 9.80 8.39 7.56
N VAL A 111 8.50 8.21 7.79
CA VAL A 111 7.50 9.26 7.54
C VAL A 111 7.71 10.46 8.46
N ALA A 112 7.99 10.22 9.75
CA ALA A 112 8.29 11.29 10.70
C ALA A 112 9.51 12.12 10.26
N ALA A 113 10.58 11.47 9.80
CA ALA A 113 11.77 12.16 9.32
C ALA A 113 11.45 13.07 8.11
N ARG A 114 10.64 12.60 7.15
CA ARG A 114 10.22 13.40 5.99
C ARG A 114 9.31 14.56 6.38
N LEU A 115 8.38 14.36 7.32
CA LEU A 115 7.53 15.43 7.83
C LEU A 115 8.32 16.47 8.63
N LYS A 116 9.26 16.05 9.50
CA LYS A 116 10.15 16.97 10.22
C LYS A 116 10.99 17.81 9.24
N ALA A 117 11.55 17.18 8.20
CA ALA A 117 12.30 17.88 7.16
C ALA A 117 11.42 18.87 6.37
N ALA A 118 10.14 18.57 6.20
CA ALA A 118 9.15 19.48 5.60
C ALA A 118 8.63 20.57 6.56
N GLY A 119 9.13 20.62 7.82
CA GLY A 119 8.83 21.67 8.78
C GLY A 119 7.71 21.35 9.78
N PHE A 120 7.18 20.13 9.83
CA PHE A 120 6.19 19.73 10.82
C PHE A 120 6.82 19.54 12.21
N THR A 121 6.27 20.21 13.23
CA THR A 121 6.88 20.27 14.58
C THR A 121 6.15 19.44 15.64
N HIS A 122 4.89 19.07 15.42
CA HIS A 122 4.07 18.34 16.39
C HIS A 122 3.75 16.92 15.92
N LEU A 123 4.76 16.05 15.97
CA LEU A 123 4.62 14.64 15.62
C LEU A 123 4.53 13.77 16.87
N SER A 124 3.59 12.83 16.86
CA SER A 124 3.37 11.83 17.91
C SER A 124 3.19 10.44 17.28
N SER A 125 3.24 9.39 18.09
CA SER A 125 2.71 8.07 17.73
C SER A 125 1.26 7.95 18.24
N LEU A 126 0.39 7.29 17.48
CA LEU A 126 -0.96 6.96 17.91
C LEU A 126 -0.96 5.60 18.63
N GLY A 127 -1.01 5.61 19.96
CA GLY A 127 -0.75 4.44 20.81
C GLY A 127 -1.89 3.42 20.86
N ASP A 128 -3.12 3.86 20.61
CA ASP A 128 -4.32 3.01 20.59
C ASP A 128 -4.77 2.65 19.16
N ALA A 129 -3.93 2.93 18.15
CA ALA A 129 -4.25 2.67 16.76
C ALA A 129 -4.61 1.21 16.50
N LEU A 130 -5.68 0.97 15.74
CA LEU A 130 -6.17 -0.35 15.31
C LEU A 130 -6.66 -1.27 16.44
N SER A 131 -6.68 -0.80 17.69
CA SER A 131 -7.06 -1.60 18.86
C SER A 131 -8.57 -1.84 18.98
N GLN A 132 -9.39 -0.96 18.38
CA GLN A 132 -10.85 -1.00 18.40
C GLN A 132 -11.36 -1.20 16.97
N ALA A 133 -11.78 -2.42 16.64
CA ALA A 133 -12.16 -2.77 15.27
C ALA A 133 -13.47 -2.10 14.81
N ASP A 134 -14.37 -1.79 15.74
CA ASP A 134 -15.69 -1.21 15.51
C ASP A 134 -15.65 0.26 15.05
N ARG A 135 -14.59 1.00 15.38
CA ARG A 135 -14.41 2.39 14.94
C ARG A 135 -13.66 2.55 13.61
N LEU A 136 -13.07 1.47 13.08
CA LEU A 136 -12.26 1.58 11.87
C LEU A 136 -13.12 1.89 10.63
N GLN A 137 -12.56 2.69 9.74
CA GLN A 137 -13.13 3.04 8.44
C GLN A 137 -12.42 2.27 7.34
N LYS A 138 -13.18 1.83 6.33
CA LYS A 138 -12.66 1.07 5.18
C LYS A 138 -13.51 1.34 3.95
N LEU A 139 -12.99 1.02 2.78
CA LEU A 139 -13.80 1.00 1.57
C LEU A 139 -14.88 -0.08 1.71
N PRO A 140 -16.14 0.19 1.31
CA PRO A 140 -17.22 -0.79 1.41
C PRO A 140 -16.92 -2.11 0.68
N HIS A 141 -16.17 -2.04 -0.42
CA HIS A 141 -15.78 -3.16 -1.27
C HIS A 141 -14.27 -3.18 -1.52
N PHE A 142 -13.46 -3.08 -0.46
CA PHE A 142 -11.99 -3.09 -0.59
C PHE A 142 -11.46 -4.34 -1.29
N GLU A 143 -12.19 -5.45 -1.22
CA GLU A 143 -11.86 -6.73 -1.83
C GLU A 143 -11.79 -6.70 -3.36
N GLN A 144 -12.42 -5.69 -3.98
CA GLN A 144 -12.36 -5.45 -5.43
C GLN A 144 -11.04 -4.81 -5.86
N LEU A 145 -10.29 -4.19 -4.94
CA LEU A 145 -8.99 -3.57 -5.22
C LEU A 145 -7.90 -4.39 -4.54
N VAL A 146 -7.55 -5.51 -5.18
CA VAL A 146 -6.57 -6.47 -4.66
C VAL A 146 -5.14 -5.92 -4.74
N TYR A 147 -4.21 -6.55 -4.02
CA TYR A 147 -2.79 -6.16 -3.99
C TYR A 147 -1.87 -7.35 -4.31
N PRO A 148 -0.61 -7.12 -4.75
CA PRO A 148 0.22 -8.18 -5.30
C PRO A 148 0.45 -9.39 -4.39
N GLN A 149 0.68 -9.15 -3.09
CA GLN A 149 0.93 -10.24 -2.14
C GLN A 149 -0.32 -11.11 -1.92
N TRP A 150 -1.52 -10.52 -1.90
CA TRP A 150 -2.77 -11.28 -1.84
C TRP A 150 -2.91 -12.22 -3.03
N LEU A 151 -2.63 -11.73 -4.24
CA LEU A 151 -2.74 -12.54 -5.46
C LEU A 151 -1.70 -13.66 -5.46
N HIS A 152 -0.47 -13.35 -5.04
CA HIS A 152 0.57 -14.35 -4.91
C HIS A 152 0.18 -15.46 -3.91
N ASP A 153 -0.32 -15.10 -2.73
CA ASP A 153 -0.75 -16.07 -1.73
C ASP A 153 -1.95 -16.90 -2.20
N LEU A 154 -2.91 -16.30 -2.93
CA LEU A 154 -4.00 -17.01 -3.60
C LEU A 154 -3.48 -18.04 -4.62
N GLN A 155 -2.50 -17.67 -5.45
CA GLN A 155 -1.89 -18.56 -6.44
C GLN A 155 -1.14 -19.73 -5.80
N GLN A 156 -0.59 -19.54 -4.60
CA GLN A 156 0.08 -20.57 -3.82
C GLN A 156 -0.89 -21.43 -2.99
N GLY A 157 -2.20 -21.19 -3.08
CA GLY A 157 -3.21 -21.92 -2.31
C GLY A 157 -3.18 -21.61 -0.82
N LYS A 158 -2.57 -20.49 -0.40
CA LYS A 158 -2.57 -20.07 1.00
C LYS A 158 -3.93 -19.46 1.37
N PRO A 159 -4.32 -19.49 2.65
CA PRO A 159 -5.49 -18.77 3.12
C PRO A 159 -5.36 -17.27 2.87
N VAL A 160 -6.36 -16.68 2.22
CA VAL A 160 -6.44 -15.23 1.99
C VAL A 160 -7.80 -14.69 2.42
N THR A 161 -7.83 -13.42 2.83
CA THR A 161 -9.11 -12.71 3.07
C THR A 161 -9.88 -12.56 1.76
N ALA A 162 -11.22 -12.60 1.82
CA ALA A 162 -12.10 -12.42 0.66
C ALA A 162 -11.73 -13.35 -0.52
N VAL A 163 -11.42 -14.61 -0.23
CA VAL A 163 -11.14 -15.63 -1.27
C VAL A 163 -12.30 -15.73 -2.26
N PRO A 164 -12.03 -15.84 -3.58
CA PRO A 164 -13.08 -16.14 -4.56
C PRO A 164 -13.86 -17.40 -4.19
N ALA A 165 -15.19 -17.35 -4.30
CA ALA A 165 -16.06 -18.46 -3.88
C ALA A 165 -15.94 -19.72 -4.77
N GLY A 166 -15.32 -19.59 -5.94
CA GLY A 166 -15.19 -20.67 -6.91
C GLY A 166 -13.96 -20.48 -7.80
N HIS A 167 -14.10 -20.82 -9.09
CA HIS A 167 -13.02 -20.66 -10.05
C HIS A 167 -12.66 -19.18 -10.19
N TRP A 168 -11.36 -18.91 -10.29
CA TRP A 168 -10.84 -17.58 -10.56
C TRP A 168 -9.83 -17.62 -11.69
N LYS A 169 -9.69 -16.48 -12.38
CA LYS A 169 -8.73 -16.28 -13.48
C LYS A 169 -8.07 -14.91 -13.34
N VAL A 170 -6.82 -14.83 -13.76
CA VAL A 170 -6.05 -13.58 -13.82
C VAL A 170 -5.84 -13.21 -15.28
N PHE A 171 -5.98 -11.95 -15.64
CA PHE A 171 -5.71 -11.47 -16.99
C PHE A 171 -4.94 -10.16 -16.99
N GLU A 172 -3.92 -10.07 -17.85
CA GLU A 172 -3.38 -8.79 -18.28
C GLU A 172 -4.27 -8.22 -19.39
N ALA A 173 -4.72 -6.98 -19.23
CA ALA A 173 -5.44 -6.23 -20.25
C ALA A 173 -4.55 -5.12 -20.80
N ALA A 174 -4.41 -5.07 -22.12
CA ALA A 174 -3.68 -4.01 -22.82
C ALA A 174 -4.19 -3.86 -24.25
N TRP A 175 -3.83 -2.76 -24.90
CA TRP A 175 -4.21 -2.51 -26.29
C TRP A 175 -3.34 -3.28 -27.28
N GLY A 176 -3.98 -4.02 -28.19
CA GLY A 176 -3.36 -4.75 -29.28
C GLY A 176 -2.82 -6.13 -28.89
N ALA A 177 -2.03 -6.72 -29.79
CA ALA A 177 -1.37 -8.00 -29.56
C ALA A 177 -0.38 -7.96 -28.37
N PRO A 178 -0.14 -9.09 -27.68
CA PRO A 178 0.71 -9.12 -26.49
C PRO A 178 2.16 -8.75 -26.83
N LYS A 179 2.68 -7.74 -26.12
CA LYS A 179 4.07 -7.26 -26.24
C LYS A 179 4.84 -7.52 -24.95
N PHE A 180 4.77 -6.59 -23.99
CA PHE A 180 5.44 -6.74 -22.70
C PHE A 180 4.97 -7.97 -21.91
N TYR A 181 3.70 -8.37 -22.08
CA TYR A 181 3.17 -9.62 -21.57
C TYR A 181 4.05 -10.83 -21.92
N LEU A 182 4.55 -10.92 -23.16
CA LEU A 182 5.40 -12.04 -23.60
C LEU A 182 6.78 -12.02 -22.95
N LEU A 183 7.26 -10.86 -22.50
CA LEU A 183 8.54 -10.74 -21.80
C LEU A 183 8.40 -11.09 -20.31
N SER A 184 7.32 -10.61 -19.68
CA SER A 184 7.01 -10.91 -18.29
C SER A 184 5.54 -10.59 -18.01
N HIS A 185 4.87 -11.52 -17.36
CA HIS A 185 3.49 -11.38 -16.89
C HIS A 185 3.33 -12.08 -15.54
N ILE A 186 2.23 -11.81 -14.85
CA ILE A 186 1.90 -12.51 -13.59
C ILE A 186 1.74 -14.01 -13.90
N PRO A 187 2.36 -14.92 -13.14
CA PRO A 187 2.28 -16.36 -13.42
C PRO A 187 0.84 -16.86 -13.57
N GLY A 188 0.57 -17.59 -14.66
CA GLY A 188 -0.76 -18.16 -14.93
C GLY A 188 -1.82 -17.14 -15.39
N ALA A 189 -1.46 -15.87 -15.59
CA ALA A 189 -2.36 -14.91 -16.22
C ALA A 189 -2.65 -15.28 -17.68
N GLY A 190 -3.85 -14.96 -18.16
CA GLY A 190 -4.16 -14.85 -19.59
C GLY A 190 -3.93 -13.42 -20.08
N TYR A 191 -4.19 -13.20 -21.38
CA TYR A 191 -4.09 -11.87 -22.00
C TYR A 191 -5.40 -11.52 -22.71
N ILE A 192 -5.88 -10.28 -22.52
CA ILE A 192 -7.04 -9.72 -23.20
C ILE A 192 -6.60 -8.46 -23.94
N ASP A 193 -6.74 -8.47 -25.27
CA ASP A 193 -6.64 -7.26 -26.07
C ASP A 193 -7.92 -6.42 -25.86
N THR A 194 -7.79 -5.13 -25.56
CA THR A 194 -8.96 -4.25 -25.39
C THR A 194 -9.83 -4.20 -26.65
N ASN A 195 -9.27 -4.41 -27.85
CA ASN A 195 -10.03 -4.56 -29.08
C ASN A 195 -11.00 -5.77 -29.09
N GLU A 196 -10.90 -6.71 -28.16
CA GLU A 196 -11.88 -7.80 -27.99
C GLU A 196 -13.16 -7.33 -27.28
N VAL A 197 -13.12 -6.19 -26.58
CA VAL A 197 -14.26 -5.67 -25.79
C VAL A 197 -14.81 -4.36 -26.32
N GLU A 198 -14.07 -3.64 -27.17
CA GLU A 198 -14.50 -2.37 -27.77
C GLU A 198 -14.05 -2.21 -29.22
N SER A 199 -14.77 -1.40 -29.99
CA SER A 199 -14.48 -1.22 -31.41
C SER A 199 -14.86 0.16 -31.96
N GLU A 200 -14.28 0.50 -33.10
CA GLU A 200 -14.71 1.60 -33.96
C GLU A 200 -16.20 1.51 -34.34
N PRO A 201 -16.82 2.65 -34.76
CA PRO A 201 -16.21 3.97 -34.94
C PRO A 201 -16.17 4.83 -33.66
N LEU A 202 -16.90 4.44 -32.61
CA LEU A 202 -17.05 5.24 -31.40
C LEU A 202 -16.17 4.78 -30.24
N TRP A 203 -15.47 3.65 -30.39
CA TRP A 203 -14.74 3.00 -29.29
C TRP A 203 -15.68 2.67 -28.12
N ASN A 204 -16.92 2.30 -28.46
CA ASN A 204 -17.88 1.72 -27.53
C ASN A 204 -17.65 0.23 -27.39
N ARG A 205 -18.23 -0.36 -26.33
CA ARG A 205 -18.23 -1.82 -26.16
C ARG A 205 -18.76 -2.52 -27.41
N VAL A 206 -18.22 -3.70 -27.71
CA VAL A 206 -18.75 -4.58 -28.77
C VAL A 206 -20.14 -5.12 -28.38
N SER A 207 -20.82 -5.77 -29.34
CA SER A 207 -22.16 -6.34 -29.13
C SER A 207 -22.16 -7.43 -28.06
N ASP A 208 -23.32 -7.68 -27.44
CA ASP A 208 -23.48 -8.71 -26.40
C ASP A 208 -23.10 -10.11 -26.92
N ALA A 209 -23.35 -10.39 -28.20
CA ALA A 209 -22.95 -11.64 -28.84
C ALA A 209 -21.42 -11.78 -28.93
N GLN A 210 -20.71 -10.70 -29.25
CA GLN A 210 -19.25 -10.68 -29.26
C GLN A 210 -18.68 -10.80 -27.84
N LEU A 211 -19.28 -10.12 -26.85
CA LEU A 211 -18.88 -10.27 -25.45
C LEU A 211 -19.07 -11.71 -24.96
N LYS A 212 -20.20 -12.35 -25.28
CA LYS A 212 -20.44 -13.76 -24.97
C LYS A 212 -19.38 -14.66 -25.59
N ALA A 213 -18.99 -14.43 -26.85
CA ALA A 213 -17.96 -15.19 -27.54
C ALA A 213 -16.57 -14.96 -26.90
N MET A 214 -16.23 -13.72 -26.55
CA MET A 214 -14.98 -13.36 -25.87
C MET A 214 -14.89 -14.04 -24.50
N LEU A 215 -15.94 -13.93 -23.67
CA LEU A 215 -15.99 -14.58 -22.35
C LEU A 215 -15.82 -16.09 -22.47
N ALA A 216 -16.52 -16.74 -23.42
CA ALA A 216 -16.38 -18.16 -23.68
C ALA A 216 -14.96 -18.55 -24.13
N LYS A 217 -14.35 -17.77 -25.05
CA LYS A 217 -12.96 -17.96 -25.51
C LYS A 217 -11.96 -17.94 -24.35
N HIS A 218 -12.15 -17.03 -23.39
CA HIS A 218 -11.29 -16.89 -22.22
C HIS A 218 -11.67 -17.82 -21.05
N GLY A 219 -12.72 -18.63 -21.22
CA GLY A 219 -13.21 -19.59 -20.22
C GLY A 219 -13.86 -18.93 -19.01
N ILE A 220 -14.46 -17.75 -19.19
CA ILE A 220 -15.09 -16.96 -18.14
C ILE A 220 -16.59 -17.23 -18.15
N ARG A 221 -17.12 -17.68 -17.02
CA ARG A 221 -18.56 -17.76 -16.75
C ARG A 221 -18.98 -16.64 -15.80
N HIS A 222 -20.28 -16.43 -15.68
CA HIS A 222 -20.86 -15.42 -14.78
C HIS A 222 -20.45 -15.58 -13.29
N ASP A 223 -20.08 -16.81 -12.88
CA ASP A 223 -19.64 -17.20 -11.53
C ASP A 223 -18.12 -17.34 -11.40
N THR A 224 -17.36 -17.03 -12.47
CA THR A 224 -15.89 -17.00 -12.41
C THR A 224 -15.43 -15.67 -11.86
N ALA A 225 -14.60 -15.67 -10.83
CA ALA A 225 -13.94 -14.45 -10.39
C ALA A 225 -12.84 -14.05 -11.39
N VAL A 226 -12.84 -12.80 -11.84
CA VAL A 226 -11.88 -12.31 -12.83
C VAL A 226 -11.04 -11.20 -12.20
N ILE A 227 -9.74 -11.43 -12.11
CA ILE A 227 -8.76 -10.49 -11.57
C ILE A 227 -8.01 -9.86 -12.74
N LEU A 228 -8.21 -8.58 -12.98
CA LEU A 228 -7.65 -7.83 -14.11
C LEU A 228 -6.53 -6.91 -13.64
N TYR A 229 -5.45 -6.92 -14.39
CA TYR A 229 -4.37 -5.94 -14.24
C TYR A 229 -3.90 -5.46 -15.61
N GLY A 230 -3.22 -4.33 -15.64
CA GLY A 230 -2.62 -3.79 -16.85
C GLY A 230 -1.36 -3.02 -16.50
N ARG A 231 -0.52 -2.74 -17.51
CA ARG A 231 0.57 -1.76 -17.33
C ARG A 231 0.02 -0.38 -17.00
N ASP A 232 -1.15 -0.10 -17.56
CA ASP A 232 -1.97 1.04 -17.21
C ASP A 232 -3.30 0.55 -16.63
N VAL A 233 -3.63 1.02 -15.42
CA VAL A 233 -4.81 0.56 -14.67
C VAL A 233 -6.11 0.77 -15.44
N TYR A 234 -6.20 1.83 -16.24
CA TYR A 234 -7.40 2.16 -17.02
C TYR A 234 -7.78 1.13 -18.09
N ALA A 235 -6.84 0.35 -18.63
CA ALA A 235 -7.12 -0.68 -19.63
C ALA A 235 -7.78 -1.89 -18.96
N ALA A 236 -7.25 -2.31 -17.82
CA ALA A 236 -7.86 -3.32 -16.97
C ALA A 236 -9.24 -2.87 -16.46
N ALA A 237 -9.35 -1.63 -15.97
CA ALA A 237 -10.62 -1.08 -15.50
C ALA A 237 -11.69 -1.03 -16.61
N ARG A 238 -11.29 -0.73 -17.85
CA ARG A 238 -12.19 -0.74 -19.02
C ARG A 238 -12.76 -2.13 -19.27
N VAL A 239 -11.91 -3.16 -19.32
CA VAL A 239 -12.34 -4.55 -19.46
C VAL A 239 -13.21 -4.97 -18.27
N ALA A 240 -12.82 -4.60 -17.05
CA ALA A 240 -13.52 -4.95 -15.82
C ALA A 240 -14.97 -4.42 -15.83
N GLN A 241 -15.15 -3.15 -16.18
CA GLN A 241 -16.47 -2.53 -16.24
C GLN A 241 -17.37 -3.21 -17.29
N ILE A 242 -16.80 -3.58 -18.45
CA ILE A 242 -17.55 -4.28 -19.50
C ILE A 242 -17.92 -5.71 -19.08
N MET A 243 -17.05 -6.40 -18.32
CA MET A 243 -17.35 -7.72 -17.77
C MET A 243 -18.45 -7.66 -16.70
N LEU A 244 -18.40 -6.65 -15.82
CA LEU A 244 -19.48 -6.38 -14.86
C LEU A 244 -20.80 -6.11 -15.59
N TYR A 245 -20.79 -5.29 -16.64
CA TYR A 245 -21.94 -5.05 -17.51
C TYR A 245 -22.49 -6.36 -18.12
N ALA A 246 -21.60 -7.24 -18.60
CA ALA A 246 -21.96 -8.52 -19.18
C ALA A 246 -22.48 -9.55 -18.15
N GLY A 247 -22.36 -9.27 -16.85
CA GLY A 247 -22.91 -10.08 -15.76
C GLY A 247 -21.90 -11.01 -15.07
N VAL A 248 -20.59 -10.77 -15.21
CA VAL A 248 -19.58 -11.42 -14.35
C VAL A 248 -19.71 -10.84 -12.94
N LYS A 249 -19.95 -11.71 -11.95
CA LYS A 249 -20.34 -11.29 -10.59
C LYS A 249 -19.18 -10.79 -9.72
N ASP A 250 -17.99 -11.37 -9.87
CA ASP A 250 -16.80 -11.03 -9.08
C ASP A 250 -15.69 -10.60 -10.05
N VAL A 251 -15.48 -9.28 -10.15
CA VAL A 251 -14.43 -8.69 -10.98
C VAL A 251 -13.58 -7.79 -10.09
N ARG A 252 -12.26 -7.99 -10.14
CA ARG A 252 -11.26 -7.36 -9.27
C ARG A 252 -10.08 -6.84 -10.08
#